data_AF-A0A8T2HMN3-F1
#
_entry.id   AF-A0A8T2HMN3-F1
#
_cell.length_a   1.000
_cell.length_b   1.000
_cell.length_c   1.000
_cell.angle_alpha   90.00
_cell.angle_beta   90.00
_cell.angle_gamma   90.00
#
_symmetry.space_group_name_H-M   'P 1'
#
loop_
_entity.id
_entity.type
_entity.pdbx_description
1 polymer ?
#
loop_
_entity_poly.entity_id
_entity_poly.type
_entity_poly.pdbx_seq_one_letter_code
_entity_poly.pdbx_strand_id
1 'polypeptide(L)'
;MPLASRLLCSSATAKRLFITGQHLDISNLAFTSRKPFFTMPITRAMSSSAISATSAILSQLENRANPANGSLNDVKTLRLELGIQQMLDFRSSEEHREDNNGWSLMLSNGDITCYDVNGNVSSVAIDRNAALSGIDLPTCELHRLSLLERDRFIKALLWRLPPLKVAQALGYKLFGYDEEMRTTLVPEINRGGLPLVYKILMDTAAADIRRSLELVADGAEKQSPQLIFCRLGKDRTGLVSALILSMLWRHS
;
A
#
# COMPACT_ATOMS: atom_id res chain seq x y z
N MET A 1 38.23 -16.46 55.11
CA MET A 1 37.84 -15.04 55.00
C MET A 1 37.95 -14.66 53.52
N PRO A 2 36.97 -13.94 52.99
CA PRO A 2 35.74 -14.51 52.41
C PRO A 2 35.62 -14.11 50.90
N LEU A 3 34.63 -14.44 50.05
CA LEU A 3 33.23 -14.83 50.16
C LEU A 3 32.75 -15.23 48.73
N ALA A 4 31.89 -16.26 48.63
CA ALA A 4 30.77 -16.47 47.68
C ALA A 4 31.02 -16.43 46.15
N SER A 5 30.43 -17.26 45.28
CA SER A 5 29.29 -18.22 45.31
C SER A 5 29.28 -18.94 43.94
N ARG A 6 29.18 -20.27 43.83
CA ARG A 6 27.92 -21.06 43.67
C ARG A 6 27.02 -20.51 42.53
N LEU A 7 26.69 -21.24 41.46
CA LEU A 7 25.95 -22.52 41.43
C LEU A 7 26.07 -23.28 40.08
N LEU A 8 26.05 -24.60 40.21
CA LEU A 8 25.79 -25.64 39.21
C LEU A 8 24.29 -25.77 38.88
N CYS A 9 24.01 -26.62 37.88
CA CYS A 9 22.72 -27.26 37.51
C CYS A 9 21.73 -26.39 36.72
N SER A 10 20.81 -26.93 35.91
CA SER A 10 20.57 -28.22 35.24
C SER A 10 19.17 -28.07 34.63
N SER A 11 18.89 -28.80 33.56
CA SER A 11 17.56 -29.19 33.08
C SER A 11 16.65 -28.15 32.42
N ALA A 12 16.30 -28.49 31.18
CA ALA A 12 14.95 -28.57 30.63
C ALA A 12 13.86 -27.68 31.27
N THR A 13 13.42 -26.67 30.53
CA THR A 13 11.98 -26.37 30.46
C THR A 13 11.64 -25.68 29.14
N ALA A 14 11.27 -26.48 28.13
CA ALA A 14 10.53 -25.99 26.98
C ALA A 14 9.11 -25.63 27.45
N LYS A 15 8.88 -24.35 27.78
CA LYS A 15 7.53 -23.85 28.04
C LYS A 15 6.84 -23.58 26.70
N ARG A 16 5.84 -24.41 26.42
CA ARG A 16 4.70 -24.11 25.56
C ARG A 16 4.22 -22.69 25.83
N LEU A 17 4.23 -21.83 24.82
CA LEU A 17 3.41 -20.64 24.79
C LEU A 17 2.28 -20.90 23.79
N PHE A 18 1.10 -21.14 24.35
CA PHE A 18 -0.17 -21.10 23.65
C PHE A 18 -0.32 -19.72 23.00
N ILE A 19 -0.51 -19.68 21.68
CA ILE A 19 -1.05 -18.50 21.00
C ILE A 19 -2.46 -18.88 20.57
N THR A 20 -3.41 -18.47 21.42
CA THR A 20 -4.83 -18.43 21.14
C THR A 20 -5.14 -17.30 20.15
N GLY A 21 -5.95 -17.62 19.14
CA GLY A 21 -6.83 -16.66 18.46
C GLY A 21 -6.15 -15.59 17.61
N GLN A 22 -5.80 -15.93 16.37
CA GLN A 22 -5.62 -14.91 15.33
C GLN A 22 -6.61 -15.13 14.20
N HIS A 23 -7.51 -14.16 14.05
CA HIS A 23 -8.31 -13.95 12.85
C HIS A 23 -7.39 -13.94 11.62
N LEU A 24 -7.83 -14.53 10.51
CA LEU A 24 -7.06 -14.60 9.25
C LEU A 24 -7.06 -13.18 8.65
N ASP A 25 -6.17 -12.34 9.18
CA ASP A 25 -6.00 -10.97 8.78
C ASP A 25 -4.87 -10.91 7.75
N ILE A 26 -5.27 -10.66 6.50
CA ILE A 26 -4.37 -10.61 5.34
C ILE A 26 -3.39 -9.42 5.49
N SER A 27 -3.71 -8.45 6.36
CA SER A 27 -2.80 -7.35 6.72
C SER A 27 -1.57 -7.81 7.53
N ASN A 28 -1.61 -8.99 8.17
CA ASN A 28 -0.51 -9.53 8.99
C ASN A 28 0.52 -10.37 8.21
N LEU A 29 0.42 -10.45 6.88
CA LEU A 29 1.52 -10.91 6.02
C LEU A 29 2.64 -9.84 5.86
N ALA A 30 2.75 -8.92 6.82
CA ALA A 30 3.77 -7.87 6.88
C ALA A 30 5.16 -8.50 7.09
N PHE A 31 5.86 -8.69 5.98
CA PHE A 31 7.21 -9.22 5.93
C PHE A 31 8.21 -8.16 6.45
N THR A 32 8.80 -8.45 7.61
CA THR A 32 9.82 -7.65 8.30
C THR A 32 11.17 -7.69 7.57
N SER A 33 11.25 -7.06 6.40
CA SER A 33 12.54 -6.69 5.79
C SER A 33 12.85 -5.24 6.14
N ARG A 34 13.81 -5.04 7.06
CA ARG A 34 14.34 -3.73 7.47
C ARG A 34 15.26 -3.14 6.39
N LYS A 35 14.71 -2.80 5.23
CA LYS A 35 15.35 -1.86 4.29
C LYS A 35 14.25 -1.00 3.65
N PRO A 36 14.33 0.35 3.74
CA PRO A 36 13.33 1.23 3.14
C PRO A 36 13.41 1.10 1.63
N PHE A 37 12.29 0.77 1.00
CA PHE A 37 12.08 0.86 -0.44
C PHE A 37 11.23 2.12 -0.66
N PHE A 38 11.79 3.07 -1.43
CA PHE A 38 11.30 4.42 -1.63
C PHE A 38 9.81 4.50 -2.04
N THR A 39 9.03 5.29 -1.31
CA THR A 39 7.94 6.07 -1.91
C THR A 39 8.59 7.20 -2.71
N MET A 40 8.26 7.36 -3.99
CA MET A 40 8.74 8.46 -4.82
C MET A 40 7.54 9.24 -5.35
N PRO A 41 7.42 10.56 -5.13
CA PRO A 41 6.70 11.41 -6.05
C PRO A 41 7.48 11.37 -7.36
N ILE A 42 6.77 11.12 -8.46
CA ILE A 42 7.33 11.31 -9.79
C ILE A 42 7.30 12.81 -10.02
N THR A 43 8.29 13.53 -9.49
CA THR A 43 8.49 14.94 -9.77
C THR A 43 9.90 15.20 -10.25
N ARG A 44 9.95 15.84 -11.42
CA ARG A 44 11.13 16.40 -12.11
C ARG A 44 12.20 15.41 -12.55
N ALA A 45 12.10 15.03 -13.83
CA ALA A 45 13.29 15.15 -14.66
C ALA A 45 13.76 16.62 -14.63
N MET A 46 15.01 16.83 -14.23
CA MET A 46 15.83 18.04 -14.44
C MET A 46 15.60 19.26 -13.52
N SER A 47 16.14 19.18 -12.30
CA SER A 47 16.86 20.29 -11.65
C SER A 47 17.54 19.79 -10.36
N SER A 48 18.86 19.95 -10.24
CA SER A 48 19.67 19.49 -9.10
C SER A 48 19.26 20.11 -7.76
N SER A 49 18.60 21.27 -7.76
CA SER A 49 18.11 21.94 -6.55
C SER A 49 16.74 21.43 -6.08
N ALA A 50 15.93 20.84 -6.96
CA ALA A 50 14.67 20.20 -6.57
C ALA A 50 14.91 18.90 -5.79
N ILE A 51 15.93 18.13 -6.19
CA ILE A 51 16.26 16.81 -5.62
C ILE A 51 16.52 16.89 -4.10
N SER A 52 17.18 17.95 -3.62
CA SER A 52 17.53 18.10 -2.20
C SER A 52 16.35 18.50 -1.30
N ALA A 53 15.37 19.24 -1.83
CA ALA A 53 14.14 19.58 -1.10
C ALA A 53 13.17 18.39 -1.12
N THR A 54 13.05 17.70 -2.26
CA THR A 54 12.24 16.49 -2.40
C THR A 54 12.77 15.36 -1.53
N SER A 55 14.09 15.17 -1.37
CA SER A 55 14.65 14.12 -0.50
C SER A 55 14.35 14.33 0.99
N ALA A 56 14.33 15.58 1.47
CA ALA A 56 13.98 15.90 2.85
C ALA A 56 12.49 15.68 3.13
N ILE A 57 11.62 16.09 2.20
CA ILE A 57 10.17 15.87 2.27
C ILE A 57 9.84 14.37 2.15
N LEU A 58 10.55 13.66 1.27
CA LEU A 58 10.46 12.21 1.12
C LEU A 58 10.82 11.47 2.40
N SER A 59 11.86 11.89 3.12
CA SER A 59 12.23 11.27 4.41
C SER A 59 11.18 11.46 5.52
N GLN A 60 10.37 12.54 5.45
CA GLN A 60 9.25 12.75 6.37
C GLN A 60 8.01 11.93 5.96
N LEU A 61 7.76 11.80 4.65
CA LEU A 61 6.70 10.96 4.09
C LEU A 61 7.02 9.46 4.12
N GLU A 62 8.30 9.07 4.22
CA GLU A 62 8.76 7.68 4.36
C GLU A 62 8.19 6.99 5.61
N ASN A 63 7.82 7.76 6.65
CA ASN A 63 7.14 7.24 7.84
C ASN A 63 5.60 7.34 7.77
N ARG A 64 5.04 7.97 6.73
CA ARG A 64 3.59 8.18 6.54
C ARG A 64 3.20 7.93 5.09
N ALA A 65 3.13 6.66 4.72
CA ALA A 65 2.84 6.24 3.35
C ALA A 65 1.42 6.58 2.85
N ASN A 66 0.48 6.89 3.74
CA ASN A 66 -0.89 7.24 3.38
C ASN A 66 -1.14 8.75 3.59
N PRO A 67 -1.30 9.56 2.52
CA PRO A 67 -1.54 10.99 2.62
C PRO A 67 -2.88 11.32 3.27
N ALA A 68 -3.81 10.36 3.33
CA ALA A 68 -5.07 10.55 4.05
C ALA A 68 -4.79 11.03 5.48
N ASN A 69 -3.86 10.43 6.22
CA ASN A 69 -3.57 10.86 7.60
C ASN A 69 -2.57 12.03 7.69
N GLY A 70 -2.46 12.85 6.64
CA GLY A 70 -1.57 14.00 6.57
C GLY A 70 -1.96 15.11 7.54
N SER A 71 -0.96 15.74 8.14
CA SER A 71 -1.13 16.97 8.90
C SER A 71 -1.41 18.17 7.98
N LEU A 72 -1.86 19.30 8.55
CA LEU A 72 -2.04 20.54 7.79
C LEU A 72 -0.76 20.98 7.06
N ASN A 73 0.41 20.74 7.65
CA ASN A 73 1.68 21.06 7.02
C ASN A 73 1.93 20.16 5.80
N ASP A 74 1.62 18.87 5.91
CA ASP A 74 1.74 17.92 4.79
C ASP A 74 0.84 18.33 3.62
N VAL A 75 -0.39 18.81 3.91
CA VAL A 75 -1.31 19.33 2.90
C VAL A 75 -0.71 20.55 2.20
N LYS A 76 -0.20 21.53 2.96
CA LYS A 76 0.43 22.72 2.39
C LYS A 76 1.62 22.36 1.51
N THR A 77 2.50 21.49 2.00
CA THR A 77 3.66 21.03 1.23
C THR A 77 3.23 20.29 -0.03
N LEU A 78 2.33 19.32 0.05
CA LEU A 78 1.94 18.52 -1.11
C LEU A 78 1.14 19.34 -2.13
N ARG A 79 0.22 20.18 -1.69
CA ARG A 79 -0.75 20.84 -2.58
C ARG A 79 -0.29 22.23 -3.03
N LEU A 80 0.34 23.01 -2.15
CA LEU A 80 0.78 24.37 -2.47
C LEU A 80 2.24 24.41 -2.92
N GLU A 81 3.15 23.77 -2.17
CA GLU A 81 4.59 23.87 -2.48
C GLU A 81 5.00 22.95 -3.63
N LEU A 82 4.53 21.70 -3.62
CA LEU A 82 4.81 20.71 -4.65
C LEU A 82 3.81 20.75 -5.81
N GLY A 83 2.67 21.42 -5.63
CA GLY A 83 1.65 21.56 -6.67
C GLY A 83 1.06 20.23 -7.13
N ILE A 84 0.93 19.24 -6.24
CA ILE A 84 0.31 17.96 -6.57
C ILE A 84 -1.16 18.18 -6.95
N GLN A 85 -1.48 17.84 -8.21
CA GLN A 85 -2.81 17.98 -8.81
C GLN A 85 -3.49 16.63 -9.02
N GLN A 86 -2.73 15.54 -9.10
CA GLN A 86 -3.29 14.20 -9.30
C GLN A 86 -2.73 13.23 -8.28
N MET A 87 -3.59 12.41 -7.72
CA MET A 87 -3.26 11.40 -6.73
C MET A 87 -3.74 10.04 -7.21
N LEU A 88 -2.85 9.05 -7.22
CA LEU A 88 -3.15 7.66 -7.57
C LEU A 88 -3.12 6.84 -6.27
N ASP A 89 -4.30 6.36 -5.86
CA ASP A 89 -4.50 5.57 -4.65
C ASP A 89 -4.62 4.08 -5.00
N PHE A 90 -3.64 3.29 -4.54
CA PHE A 90 -3.61 1.84 -4.75
C PHE A 90 -4.14 1.02 -3.59
N ARG A 91 -4.76 1.65 -2.60
CA ARG A 91 -5.43 0.96 -1.49
C ARG A 91 -6.64 0.17 -1.99
N SER A 92 -6.95 -0.94 -1.33
CA SER A 92 -8.12 -1.75 -1.63
C SER A 92 -9.39 -1.08 -1.11
N SER A 93 -10.54 -1.54 -1.60
CA SER A 93 -11.83 -1.09 -1.11
C SER A 93 -12.03 -1.33 0.40
N GLU A 94 -11.50 -2.42 0.96
CA GLU A 94 -11.47 -2.67 2.41
C GLU A 94 -10.64 -1.62 3.17
N GLU A 95 -9.42 -1.33 2.68
CA GLU A 95 -8.57 -0.31 3.30
C GLU A 95 -9.22 1.08 3.27
N HIS A 96 -10.01 1.38 2.24
CA HIS A 96 -10.82 2.60 2.18
C HIS A 96 -11.94 2.63 3.23
N ARG A 97 -12.60 1.50 3.49
CA ARG A 97 -13.64 1.38 4.54
C ARG A 97 -13.06 1.46 5.95
N GLU A 98 -11.82 1.04 6.15
CA GLU A 98 -11.14 1.16 7.43
C GLU A 98 -10.68 2.59 7.70
N ASP A 99 -10.23 3.30 6.67
CA ASP A 99 -9.73 4.69 6.74
C ASP A 99 -10.85 5.75 6.59
N ASN A 100 -12.00 5.54 7.24
CA ASN A 100 -13.24 6.34 7.09
C ASN A 100 -13.06 7.88 7.24
N ASN A 101 -12.00 8.34 7.93
CA ASN A 101 -11.80 9.77 8.23
C ASN A 101 -10.51 10.37 7.66
N GLY A 102 -9.65 9.58 7.02
CA GLY A 102 -8.30 10.03 6.69
C GLY A 102 -8.33 11.27 5.80
N TRP A 103 -9.10 11.26 4.72
CA TRP A 103 -9.02 12.27 3.68
C TRP A 103 -9.50 13.69 4.01
N SER A 104 -10.01 13.95 5.21
CA SER A 104 -10.65 15.22 5.63
C SER A 104 -9.75 16.47 5.60
N LEU A 105 -8.44 16.32 5.40
CA LEU A 105 -7.52 17.45 5.25
C LEU A 105 -6.94 17.52 3.84
N MET A 106 -6.50 16.40 3.27
CA MET A 106 -5.96 16.34 1.90
C MET A 106 -7.01 16.62 0.83
N LEU A 107 -8.24 16.18 1.07
CA LEU A 107 -9.37 16.34 0.16
C LEU A 107 -10.35 17.42 0.62
N SER A 108 -9.89 18.41 1.39
CA SER A 108 -10.71 19.55 1.79
C SER A 108 -10.31 20.84 1.05
N ASN A 109 -11.24 21.80 0.98
CA ASN A 109 -11.17 23.12 0.34
C ASN A 109 -10.66 23.15 -1.12
N GLY A 110 -11.52 22.84 -2.08
CA GLY A 110 -11.23 22.68 -3.52
C GLY A 110 -12.32 21.87 -4.26
N ASP A 111 -12.12 21.55 -5.54
CA ASP A 111 -12.92 20.56 -6.25
C ASP A 111 -12.14 19.25 -6.38
N ILE A 112 -12.77 18.14 -6.01
CA ILE A 112 -12.13 16.82 -6.07
C ILE A 112 -12.98 15.84 -6.84
N THR A 113 -12.41 15.40 -7.94
CA THR A 113 -13.01 14.41 -8.81
C THR A 113 -12.36 13.07 -8.49
N CYS A 114 -13.12 12.13 -7.94
CA CYS A 114 -12.64 10.76 -7.76
C CYS A 114 -13.01 9.92 -8.98
N TYR A 115 -12.04 9.19 -9.50
CA TYR A 115 -12.19 8.30 -10.65
C TYR A 115 -11.96 6.85 -10.24
N ASP A 116 -12.77 5.93 -10.76
CA ASP A 116 -12.50 4.49 -10.68
C ASP A 116 -11.58 4.02 -11.82
N VAL A 117 -11.28 2.71 -11.84
CA VAL A 117 -10.45 2.08 -12.89
C VAL A 117 -11.01 2.25 -14.30
N ASN A 118 -12.33 2.39 -14.45
CA ASN A 118 -13.01 2.59 -15.73
C ASN A 118 -13.12 4.07 -16.11
N GLY A 119 -12.65 4.98 -15.26
CA GLY A 119 -12.81 6.42 -15.43
C GLY A 119 -14.21 6.94 -15.07
N ASN A 120 -15.05 6.13 -14.42
CA ASN A 120 -16.32 6.62 -13.91
C ASN A 120 -16.05 7.58 -12.76
N VAL A 121 -16.80 8.68 -12.76
CA VAL A 121 -16.66 9.75 -11.79
C VAL A 121 -17.59 9.52 -10.61
N SER A 122 -17.02 9.49 -9.41
CA SER A 122 -17.75 9.71 -8.16
C SER A 122 -17.27 11.02 -7.56
N SER A 123 -18.06 12.09 -7.68
CA SER A 123 -17.75 13.36 -7.01
C SER A 123 -18.07 13.22 -5.53
N VAL A 124 -17.06 13.31 -4.66
CA VAL A 124 -17.26 13.45 -3.22
C VAL A 124 -17.00 14.90 -2.88
N ALA A 125 -18.07 15.61 -2.51
CA ALA A 125 -18.01 17.01 -2.13
C ALA A 125 -17.18 17.19 -0.86
N ILE A 126 -16.46 18.30 -0.86
CA ILE A 126 -15.55 18.75 0.16
C ILE A 126 -16.29 19.21 1.40
N ASP A 127 -15.96 18.61 2.55
CA ASP A 127 -16.22 19.19 3.85
C ASP A 127 -15.27 20.39 4.05
N ARG A 128 -15.82 21.57 4.33
CA ARG A 128 -15.02 22.79 4.54
C ARG A 128 -14.30 22.68 5.87
N ASN A 129 -13.11 22.09 5.85
CA ASN A 129 -12.32 21.95 7.07
C ASN A 129 -11.90 23.33 7.58
N ALA A 130 -12.30 23.67 8.80
CA ALA A 130 -12.02 24.96 9.44
C ALA A 130 -10.51 25.24 9.52
N ALA A 131 -9.67 24.21 9.62
CA ALA A 131 -8.21 24.33 9.67
C ALA A 131 -7.61 24.85 8.34
N LEU A 132 -8.35 24.76 7.24
CA LEU A 132 -7.96 25.22 5.91
C LEU A 132 -8.69 26.52 5.51
N SER A 133 -9.40 27.17 6.44
CA SER A 133 -10.10 28.42 6.18
C SER A 133 -9.13 29.51 5.69
N GLY A 134 -9.46 30.14 4.56
CA GLY A 134 -8.64 31.18 3.93
C GLY A 134 -7.45 30.67 3.11
N ILE A 135 -7.31 29.34 2.95
CA ILE A 135 -6.31 28.73 2.06
C ILE A 135 -7.02 28.25 0.80
N ASP A 136 -6.64 28.81 -0.34
CA ASP A 136 -7.09 28.35 -1.66
C ASP A 136 -6.19 27.20 -2.12
N LEU A 137 -6.77 26.01 -2.31
CA LEU A 137 -6.04 24.84 -2.79
C LEU A 137 -6.44 24.56 -4.24
N PRO A 138 -5.48 24.24 -5.13
CA PRO A 138 -5.78 23.97 -6.54
C PRO A 138 -6.68 22.74 -6.70
N THR A 139 -7.47 22.63 -7.77
CA THR A 139 -8.26 21.40 -8.04
C THR A 139 -7.40 20.14 -7.99
N CYS A 140 -7.92 19.06 -7.40
CA CYS A 140 -7.22 17.77 -7.34
C CYS A 140 -8.04 16.65 -7.96
N GLU A 141 -7.38 15.74 -8.65
CA GLU A 141 -7.98 14.49 -9.08
C GLU A 141 -7.48 13.34 -8.21
N LEU A 142 -8.39 12.45 -7.79
CA LEU A 142 -8.06 11.24 -7.05
C LEU A 142 -8.48 10.01 -7.87
N HIS A 143 -7.50 9.28 -8.38
CA HIS A 143 -7.70 8.06 -9.14
C HIS A 143 -7.57 6.85 -8.20
N ARG A 144 -8.68 6.16 -7.94
CA ARG A 144 -8.72 4.96 -7.08
C ARG A 144 -8.50 3.72 -7.93
N LEU A 145 -7.29 3.18 -7.88
CA LEU A 145 -6.83 2.07 -8.70
C LEU A 145 -6.43 0.92 -7.78
N SER A 146 -7.41 0.18 -7.27
CA SER A 146 -7.20 -0.87 -6.27
C SER A 146 -6.36 -2.05 -6.80
N LEU A 147 -5.03 -1.90 -6.82
CA LEU A 147 -4.11 -2.91 -7.35
C LEU A 147 -4.25 -4.28 -6.67
N LEU A 148 -4.72 -4.32 -5.42
CA LEU A 148 -4.91 -5.57 -4.69
C LEU A 148 -6.27 -5.60 -4.02
N GLU A 149 -7.27 -6.14 -4.72
CA GLU A 149 -8.56 -6.46 -4.10
C GLU A 149 -8.51 -7.86 -3.49
N ARG A 150 -8.96 -7.98 -2.24
CA ARG A 150 -8.91 -9.22 -1.46
C ARG A 150 -9.52 -10.40 -2.21
N ASP A 151 -10.69 -10.19 -2.80
CA ASP A 151 -11.44 -11.25 -3.48
C ASP A 151 -10.76 -11.70 -4.77
N ARG A 152 -10.22 -10.77 -5.56
CA ARG A 152 -9.46 -11.07 -6.78
C ARG A 152 -8.20 -11.87 -6.41
N PHE A 153 -7.50 -11.43 -5.37
CA PHE A 153 -6.30 -12.08 -4.87
C PHE A 153 -6.57 -13.50 -4.37
N ILE A 154 -7.57 -13.70 -3.49
CA ILE A 154 -7.88 -15.03 -2.95
C ILE A 154 -8.31 -15.98 -4.07
N LYS A 155 -9.18 -15.55 -4.98
CA LYS A 155 -9.59 -16.38 -6.13
C LYS A 155 -8.37 -16.80 -6.95
N ALA A 156 -7.51 -15.85 -7.31
CA ALA A 156 -6.31 -16.12 -8.10
C ALA A 156 -5.28 -16.99 -7.37
N LEU A 157 -5.17 -16.85 -6.04
CA LEU A 157 -4.33 -17.69 -5.20
C LEU A 157 -4.83 -19.14 -5.20
N LEU A 158 -6.13 -19.35 -4.95
CA LEU A 158 -6.73 -20.68 -4.91
C LEU A 158 -6.57 -21.43 -6.24
N TRP A 159 -6.68 -20.73 -7.38
CA TRP A 159 -6.44 -21.32 -8.70
C TRP A 159 -5.00 -21.78 -8.95
N ARG A 160 -4.03 -21.30 -8.16
CA ARG A 160 -2.60 -21.65 -8.29
C ARG A 160 -2.15 -22.69 -7.28
N LEU A 161 -3.00 -23.05 -6.31
CA LEU A 161 -2.70 -24.08 -5.32
C LEU A 161 -3.10 -25.47 -5.83
N PRO A 162 -2.50 -26.55 -5.30
CA PRO A 162 -2.88 -27.90 -5.68
C PRO A 162 -4.38 -28.13 -5.42
N PRO A 163 -5.17 -28.56 -6.43
CA PRO A 163 -6.63 -28.62 -6.32
C PRO A 163 -7.09 -29.56 -5.21
N LEU A 164 -6.34 -30.64 -4.97
CA LEU A 164 -6.60 -31.57 -3.87
C LEU A 164 -6.49 -30.89 -2.49
N LYS A 165 -5.49 -30.03 -2.31
CA LYS A 165 -5.28 -29.28 -1.06
C LYS A 165 -6.33 -28.20 -0.86
N VAL A 166 -6.74 -27.55 -1.95
CA VAL A 166 -7.85 -26.58 -1.94
C VAL A 166 -9.16 -27.27 -1.56
N ALA A 167 -9.47 -28.42 -2.16
CA ALA A 167 -10.67 -29.20 -1.84
C ALA A 167 -10.67 -29.69 -0.39
N GLN A 168 -9.53 -30.20 0.10
CA GLN A 168 -9.36 -30.60 1.49
C GLN A 168 -9.59 -29.41 2.45
N ALA A 169 -9.00 -28.26 2.16
CA ALA A 169 -9.15 -27.05 2.96
C ALA A 169 -10.59 -26.53 2.96
N LEU A 170 -11.28 -26.57 1.82
CA LEU A 170 -12.70 -26.23 1.74
C LEU A 170 -13.56 -27.18 2.57
N GLY A 171 -13.25 -28.48 2.54
CA GLY A 171 -13.88 -29.47 3.42
C GLY A 171 -13.72 -29.10 4.88
N TYR A 172 -12.49 -28.81 5.33
CA TYR A 172 -12.25 -28.35 6.71
C TYR A 172 -13.04 -27.08 7.06
N LYS A 173 -13.11 -26.11 6.14
CA LYS A 173 -13.87 -24.88 6.35
C LYS A 173 -15.37 -25.15 6.54
N LEU A 174 -15.95 -26.08 5.79
CA LEU A 174 -17.37 -26.44 5.89
C LEU A 174 -17.71 -27.13 7.22
N PHE A 175 -16.76 -27.87 7.80
CA PHE A 175 -16.94 -28.54 9.10
C PHE A 175 -16.47 -27.69 10.30
N GLY A 176 -16.07 -26.43 10.08
CA GLY A 176 -15.62 -25.52 11.14
C GLY A 176 -14.20 -25.78 11.66
N TYR A 177 -13.40 -26.58 10.96
CA TYR A 177 -12.01 -26.91 11.29
C TYR A 177 -11.03 -25.87 10.71
N ASP A 178 -11.11 -24.64 11.22
CA ASP A 178 -10.34 -23.51 10.69
C ASP A 178 -8.82 -23.67 10.85
N GLU A 179 -8.35 -24.35 11.91
CA GLU A 179 -6.92 -24.58 12.14
C GLU A 179 -6.37 -25.66 11.19
N GLU A 180 -7.11 -26.71 10.92
CA GLU A 180 -6.78 -27.77 9.96
C GLU A 180 -6.75 -27.24 8.53
N MET A 181 -7.70 -26.36 8.19
CA MET A 181 -7.69 -25.62 6.92
C MET A 181 -6.39 -24.81 6.77
N ARG A 182 -6.02 -24.04 7.80
CA ARG A 182 -4.81 -23.20 7.79
C ARG A 182 -3.54 -24.03 7.67
N THR A 183 -3.40 -25.07 8.50
CA THR A 183 -2.24 -25.97 8.48
C THR A 183 -2.10 -26.68 7.14
N THR A 184 -3.19 -26.85 6.38
CA THR A 184 -3.16 -27.40 5.02
C THR A 184 -2.75 -26.37 3.96
N LEU A 185 -3.30 -25.15 3.99
CA LEU A 185 -3.08 -24.14 2.94
C LEU A 185 -1.82 -23.29 3.14
N VAL A 186 -1.51 -22.90 4.38
CA VAL A 186 -0.41 -21.97 4.67
C VAL A 186 0.94 -22.49 4.18
N PRO A 187 1.32 -23.78 4.35
CA PRO A 187 2.58 -24.28 3.83
C PRO A 187 2.67 -24.21 2.31
N GLU A 188 1.56 -24.43 1.60
CA GLU A 188 1.51 -24.38 0.14
C GLU A 188 1.65 -22.93 -0.37
N ILE A 189 1.00 -21.98 0.32
CA ILE A 189 1.15 -20.54 0.04
C ILE A 189 2.59 -20.09 0.31
N ASN A 190 3.15 -20.48 1.46
CA ASN A 190 4.51 -20.13 1.85
C ASN A 190 5.57 -20.73 0.91
N ARG A 191 5.30 -21.90 0.31
CA ARG A 191 6.18 -22.50 -0.71
C ARG A 191 6.28 -21.61 -1.96
N GLY A 192 5.19 -20.96 -2.35
CA GLY A 192 5.20 -19.99 -3.45
C GLY A 192 5.91 -18.67 -3.10
N GLY A 193 5.92 -18.33 -1.81
CA GLY A 193 6.64 -17.18 -1.27
C GLY A 193 6.23 -15.85 -1.89
N LEU A 194 7.12 -14.87 -1.78
CA LEU A 194 6.91 -13.52 -2.31
C LEU A 194 6.73 -13.50 -3.85
N PRO A 195 7.46 -14.29 -4.66
CA PRO A 195 7.26 -14.32 -6.11
C PRO A 195 5.84 -14.72 -6.53
N LEU A 196 5.20 -15.65 -5.81
CA LEU A 196 3.80 -16.03 -6.08
C LEU A 196 2.86 -14.84 -5.86
N VAL A 197 3.07 -14.07 -4.78
CA VAL A 197 2.25 -12.89 -4.46
C VAL A 197 2.41 -11.82 -5.55
N TYR A 198 3.64 -11.48 -5.95
CA TYR A 198 3.88 -10.50 -7.01
C TYR A 198 3.33 -10.97 -8.36
N LYS A 199 3.43 -12.27 -8.67
CA LYS A 199 2.83 -12.84 -9.87
C LYS A 199 1.32 -12.69 -9.86
N ILE A 200 0.66 -13.05 -8.76
CA ILE A 200 -0.80 -12.87 -8.62
C ILE A 200 -1.18 -11.40 -8.73
N LEU A 201 -0.44 -10.50 -8.07
CA LEU A 201 -0.64 -9.06 -8.13
C LEU A 201 -0.57 -8.57 -9.59
N MET A 202 0.48 -8.92 -10.32
CA MET A 202 0.62 -8.56 -11.74
C MET A 202 -0.51 -9.11 -12.60
N ASP A 203 -0.87 -10.38 -12.39
CA ASP A 203 -1.90 -11.06 -13.19
C ASP A 203 -3.32 -10.51 -12.91
N THR A 204 -3.59 -10.08 -11.68
CA THR A 204 -4.93 -9.59 -11.27
C THR A 204 -5.09 -8.08 -11.38
N ALA A 205 -4.00 -7.33 -11.34
CA ALA A 205 -3.98 -5.87 -11.39
C ALA A 205 -3.62 -5.31 -12.77
N ALA A 206 -3.52 -6.13 -13.82
CA ALA A 206 -3.04 -5.68 -15.13
C ALA A 206 -3.79 -4.46 -15.69
N ALA A 207 -5.12 -4.41 -15.52
CA ALA A 207 -5.94 -3.26 -15.93
C ALA A 207 -5.64 -2.01 -15.10
N ASP A 208 -5.54 -2.15 -13.78
CA ASP A 208 -5.24 -1.08 -12.83
C ASP A 208 -3.80 -0.53 -13.05
N ILE A 209 -2.82 -1.40 -13.31
CA ILE A 209 -1.44 -1.03 -13.66
C ILE A 209 -1.41 -0.28 -14.98
N ARG A 210 -2.08 -0.80 -16.01
CA ARG A 210 -2.17 -0.13 -17.32
C ARG A 210 -2.74 1.28 -17.16
N ARG A 211 -3.86 1.42 -16.45
CA ARG A 211 -4.49 2.72 -16.21
C ARG A 211 -3.57 3.67 -15.44
N SER A 212 -2.86 3.16 -14.44
CA SER A 212 -1.85 3.93 -13.69
C SER A 212 -0.77 4.49 -14.62
N LEU A 213 -0.25 3.66 -15.53
CA LEU A 213 0.79 4.07 -16.49
C LEU A 213 0.27 5.07 -17.52
N GLU A 214 -0.97 4.91 -18.00
CA GLU A 214 -1.64 5.88 -18.88
C GLU A 214 -1.77 7.24 -18.18
N LEU A 215 -2.24 7.27 -16.93
CA LEU A 215 -2.35 8.52 -16.16
C LEU A 215 -0.99 9.17 -15.93
N VAL A 216 0.05 8.39 -15.63
CA VAL A 216 1.42 8.91 -15.46
C VAL A 216 1.95 9.52 -16.75
N ALA A 217 1.72 8.86 -17.89
CA ALA A 217 2.08 9.40 -19.19
C ALA A 217 1.35 10.72 -19.49
N ASP A 218 0.03 10.76 -19.29
CA ASP A 218 -0.80 11.96 -19.47
C ASP A 218 -0.34 13.11 -18.56
N GLY A 219 0.00 12.81 -17.30
CA GLY A 219 0.52 13.78 -16.35
C GLY A 219 1.89 14.31 -16.75
N ALA A 220 2.77 13.45 -17.25
CA ALA A 220 4.09 13.84 -17.75
C ALA A 220 3.97 14.78 -18.96
N GLU A 221 3.07 14.50 -19.90
CA GLU A 221 2.81 15.36 -21.07
C GLU A 221 2.26 16.73 -20.65
N LYS A 222 1.31 16.74 -19.71
CA LYS A 222 0.69 17.97 -19.18
C LYS A 222 1.55 18.70 -18.14
N GLN A 223 2.72 18.16 -17.79
CA GLN A 223 3.57 18.67 -16.71
C GLN A 223 2.83 18.82 -15.38
N SER A 224 1.90 17.90 -15.09
CA SER A 224 1.06 17.90 -13.88
C SER A 224 1.68 16.96 -12.83
N PRO A 225 2.17 17.48 -11.68
CA PRO A 225 2.77 16.66 -10.63
C PRO A 225 1.79 15.63 -10.05
N GLN A 226 2.25 14.37 -9.98
CA GLN A 226 1.43 13.26 -9.48
C GLN A 226 2.01 12.62 -8.22
N LEU A 227 1.11 12.22 -7.32
CA LEU A 227 1.44 11.46 -6.12
C LEU A 227 0.89 10.03 -6.25
N ILE A 228 1.77 9.04 -6.14
CA ILE A 228 1.40 7.62 -6.17
C ILE A 228 1.61 7.03 -4.78
N PHE A 229 0.61 6.35 -4.23
CA PHE A 229 0.73 5.76 -2.90
C PHE A 229 -0.17 4.53 -2.71
N CYS A 230 0.11 3.80 -1.64
CA CYS A 230 -0.74 2.75 -1.08
C CYS A 230 -0.69 2.88 0.44
N ARG A 231 -1.24 1.92 1.20
CA ARG A 231 -1.27 2.04 2.67
C ARG A 231 0.12 2.14 3.31
N LEU A 232 1.09 1.33 2.87
CA LEU A 232 2.45 1.26 3.42
C LEU A 232 3.53 1.76 2.46
N GLY A 233 3.17 2.11 1.22
CA GLY A 233 4.11 2.66 0.24
C GLY A 233 5.15 1.68 -0.30
N LYS A 234 5.09 0.40 0.09
CA LYS A 234 6.12 -0.60 -0.23
C LYS A 234 5.81 -1.43 -1.47
N ASP A 235 4.89 -2.38 -1.38
CA ASP A 235 4.73 -3.41 -2.42
C ASP A 235 4.05 -2.86 -3.68
N ARG A 236 2.82 -2.35 -3.55
CA ARG A 236 2.01 -1.83 -4.67
C ARG A 236 2.62 -0.59 -5.33
N THR A 237 3.01 0.38 -4.50
CA THR A 237 3.68 1.60 -4.97
C THR A 237 5.04 1.28 -5.57
N GLY A 238 5.86 0.46 -4.91
CA GLY A 238 7.18 0.07 -5.42
C GLY A 238 7.11 -0.65 -6.76
N LEU A 239 6.11 -1.51 -6.96
CA LEU A 239 5.89 -2.19 -8.24
C LEU A 239 5.64 -1.20 -9.39
N VAL A 240 4.67 -0.29 -9.22
CA VAL A 240 4.34 0.69 -10.27
C VAL A 240 5.49 1.67 -10.49
N SER A 241 6.13 2.15 -9.42
CA SER A 241 7.31 3.03 -9.54
C SER A 241 8.45 2.34 -10.28
N ALA A 242 8.72 1.05 -10.01
CA ALA A 242 9.73 0.29 -10.73
C ALA A 242 9.40 0.14 -12.22
N LEU A 243 8.13 -0.10 -12.56
CA LEU A 243 7.68 -0.15 -13.96
C LEU A 243 7.92 1.19 -14.66
N ILE A 244 7.53 2.31 -14.03
CA ILE A 244 7.72 3.66 -14.58
C ILE A 244 9.21 3.96 -14.80
N LEU A 245 10.05 3.70 -13.78
CA LEU A 245 11.49 3.90 -13.89
C LEU A 245 12.11 3.02 -14.98
N SER A 246 11.64 1.78 -15.14
CA SER A 246 12.12 0.88 -16.19
C SER A 246 11.81 1.39 -17.61
N MET A 247 10.67 2.08 -17.78
CA MET A 247 10.29 2.69 -19.06
C MET A 247 11.14 3.94 -19.37
N LEU A 248 11.38 4.77 -18.35
CA LEU A 248 12.20 5.97 -18.50
C LEU A 248 13.67 5.65 -18.76
N TRP A 249 14.21 4.62 -18.11
CA TRP A 249 15.61 4.22 -18.27
C TRP A 249 15.97 3.86 -19.71
N ARG A 250 15.04 3.26 -20.47
CA ARG A 250 15.31 2.76 -21.82
C ARG A 250 15.55 3.86 -22.86
N HIS A 251 15.25 5.12 -22.52
CA HIS A 251 15.43 6.27 -23.41
C HIS A 251 16.65 7.15 -23.08
N SER A 252 17.54 6.68 -22.18
CA SER A 252 18.84 7.31 -21.86
C SER A 252 19.99 6.49 -22.42
#